data_AF-M3HEA3-F1
#
_entry.id   AF-M3HEA3-F1
#
_cell.length_a   1.000
_cell.length_b   1.000
_cell.length_c   1.000
_cell.angle_alpha   90.00
_cell.angle_beta   90.00
_cell.angle_gamma   90.00
#
_symmetry.space_group_name_H-M   'P 1'
#
loop_
_entity.id
_entity.type
_entity.pdbx_description
1 polymer ?
#
loop_
_entity_poly.entity_id
_entity_poly.type
_entity_poly.pdbx_seq_one_letter_code
_entity_poly.pdbx_strand_id
1 'polypeptide(L)'
;MLDLSDNQLIILPKEIRQLKNLQELFLNYNQLTTFPKEIEQLKSLHKLYLSNNQLTILPVEIGQLQNLQELNLWNNQLKTISKEIEQLKNLQKLYLDNNQLTALSKEIGKLQNLKSLFLSNNQLTTFPKEIGKLQNLQELYLSNNQLTTFPKEIGKLQKLQWLGLGDNQLTTIPNEIGKLQKLQELNLDVNQLTTIPKEIGQLQNLQVLFLSYNQFKTIPVEFGQLKNLKMLSLDANQLTALPKEIGKLKNLKMLNLDANQLTTIPKEIGQLQNLQTLYLRNNQFSIEEKERIRKLLPKCQIYFE
;
A
#
# COMPACT_ATOMS: atom_id res chain seq x y z
N MET A 1 1.93 24.74 19.81
CA MET A 1 1.86 23.27 19.91
C MET A 1 1.46 22.92 21.33
N LEU A 2 0.68 21.86 21.51
CA LEU A 2 0.33 21.29 22.80
C LEU A 2 0.46 19.77 22.67
N ASP A 3 1.26 19.17 23.54
CA ASP A 3 1.43 17.72 23.62
C ASP A 3 0.88 17.23 24.95
N LEU A 4 -0.11 16.34 24.84
CA LEU A 4 -0.80 15.65 25.92
C LEU A 4 -0.77 14.15 25.67
N SER A 5 0.21 13.66 24.89
CA SER A 5 0.40 12.23 24.66
C SER A 5 0.78 11.51 25.96
N ASP A 6 0.45 10.23 26.08
CA ASP A 6 0.85 9.39 27.23
C ASP A 6 0.27 9.83 28.58
N ASN A 7 -0.95 10.39 28.61
CA ASN A 7 -1.54 11.04 29.80
C ASN A 7 -2.82 10.39 30.38
N GLN A 8 -3.12 9.12 30.05
CA GLN A 8 -4.33 8.40 30.53
C GLN A 8 -5.65 9.19 30.38
N LEU A 9 -5.71 10.17 29.47
CA LEU A 9 -6.86 11.05 29.32
C LEU A 9 -8.04 10.26 28.75
N ILE A 10 -9.17 10.29 29.46
CA ILE A 10 -10.43 9.68 29.00
C ILE A 10 -11.26 10.70 28.20
N ILE A 11 -11.13 11.99 28.51
CA ILE A 11 -11.79 13.10 27.83
C ILE A 11 -10.91 14.34 27.84
N LEU A 12 -11.05 15.20 26.83
CA LEU A 12 -10.47 16.54 26.84
C LEU A 12 -11.37 17.54 27.58
N PRO A 13 -10.79 18.45 28.39
CA PRO A 13 -11.56 19.51 29.03
C PRO A 13 -12.10 20.51 28.01
N LYS A 14 -13.32 21.02 28.25
CA LYS A 14 -13.99 22.03 27.42
C LYS A 14 -13.19 23.34 27.30
N GLU A 15 -12.30 23.60 28.25
CA GLU A 15 -11.38 24.73 28.30
C GLU A 15 -10.42 24.76 27.10
N ILE A 16 -10.23 23.63 26.38
CA ILE A 16 -9.47 23.57 25.13
C ILE A 16 -9.91 24.64 24.12
N ARG A 17 -11.18 25.06 24.15
CA ARG A 17 -11.73 26.16 23.32
C ARG A 17 -10.98 27.48 23.43
N GLN A 18 -10.23 27.69 24.51
CA GLN A 18 -9.45 28.90 24.74
C GLN A 18 -8.17 28.94 23.89
N LEU A 19 -7.68 27.77 23.44
CA LEU A 19 -6.42 27.63 22.70
C LEU A 19 -6.59 27.92 21.19
N LYS A 20 -7.24 29.03 20.85
CA LYS A 20 -7.63 29.36 19.46
C LYS A 20 -6.47 29.41 18.46
N ASN A 21 -5.27 29.74 18.94
CA ASN A 21 -4.05 29.83 18.13
C ASN A 21 -3.28 28.50 18.07
N LEU A 22 -3.82 27.42 18.62
CA LEU A 22 -3.14 26.12 18.64
C LEU A 22 -3.03 25.56 17.22
N GLN A 23 -1.80 25.27 16.81
CA GLN A 23 -1.50 24.75 15.47
C GLN A 23 -1.31 23.24 15.42
N GLU A 24 -0.83 22.65 16.51
CA GLU A 24 -0.53 21.22 16.60
C GLU A 24 -0.97 20.72 17.97
N LEU A 25 -1.73 19.62 17.96
CA LEU A 25 -2.27 18.96 19.15
C LEU A 25 -1.93 17.46 19.09
N PHE A 26 -1.12 17.01 20.04
CA PHE A 26 -0.74 15.61 20.19
C PHE A 26 -1.45 15.02 21.39
N LEU A 27 -2.16 13.91 21.17
CA LEU A 27 -3.01 13.20 22.12
C LEU A 27 -2.81 11.69 22.02
N ASN A 28 -1.63 11.27 21.57
CA ASN A 28 -1.35 9.86 21.35
C ASN A 28 -1.33 9.09 22.67
N TYR A 29 -1.58 7.79 22.66
CA TYR A 29 -1.44 6.92 23.84
C TYR A 29 -2.26 7.42 25.04
N ASN A 30 -3.54 7.69 24.79
CA ASN A 30 -4.52 8.05 25.82
C ASN A 30 -5.69 7.05 25.82
N GLN A 31 -6.77 7.36 26.52
CA GLN A 31 -7.98 6.51 26.62
C GLN A 31 -9.21 7.25 26.07
N LEU A 32 -9.01 8.17 25.11
CA LEU A 32 -10.08 8.99 24.57
C LEU A 32 -11.08 8.12 23.83
N THR A 33 -12.34 8.19 24.22
CA THR A 33 -13.47 7.52 23.54
C THR A 33 -14.25 8.48 22.65
N THR A 34 -14.16 9.78 22.92
CA THR A 34 -14.82 10.86 22.19
C THR A 34 -14.09 12.19 22.40
N PHE A 35 -14.60 13.24 21.78
CA PHE A 35 -14.13 14.62 21.91
C PHE A 35 -15.23 15.54 22.44
N PRO A 36 -14.85 16.62 23.15
CA PRO A 36 -15.75 17.73 23.40
C PRO A 36 -16.05 18.48 22.10
N LYS A 37 -17.29 18.94 21.93
CA LYS A 37 -17.71 19.75 20.77
C LYS A 37 -16.84 21.01 20.59
N GLU A 38 -16.29 21.50 21.69
CA GLU A 38 -15.40 22.65 21.76
C GLU A 38 -14.15 22.55 20.87
N ILE A 39 -13.78 21.35 20.41
CA ILE A 39 -12.69 21.16 19.44
C ILE A 39 -12.91 21.99 18.17
N GLU A 40 -14.16 22.27 17.79
CA GLU A 40 -14.51 23.08 16.60
C GLU A 40 -13.89 24.49 16.62
N GLN A 41 -13.53 24.99 17.81
CA GLN A 41 -12.99 26.33 18.02
C GLN A 41 -11.49 26.42 17.69
N LEU A 42 -10.80 25.29 17.52
CA LEU A 42 -9.37 25.22 17.20
C LEU A 42 -9.10 25.46 15.70
N LYS A 43 -9.57 26.60 15.18
CA LYS A 43 -9.53 26.92 13.75
C LYS A 43 -8.11 27.04 13.18
N SER A 44 -7.10 27.30 14.00
CA SER A 44 -5.70 27.35 13.58
C SER A 44 -5.00 26.00 13.53
N LEU A 45 -5.68 24.89 13.83
CA LEU A 45 -5.07 23.57 13.92
C LEU A 45 -4.74 23.02 12.51
N HIS A 46 -3.48 22.63 12.32
CA HIS A 46 -2.97 22.02 11.09
C HIS A 46 -2.59 20.54 11.30
N LYS A 47 -2.25 20.14 12.53
CA LYS A 47 -1.93 18.75 12.87
C LYS A 47 -2.71 18.29 14.10
N LEU A 48 -3.34 17.14 13.99
CA LEU A 48 -4.05 16.48 15.09
C LEU A 48 -3.67 15.01 15.14
N TYR A 49 -3.02 14.62 16.23
CA TYR A 49 -2.49 13.27 16.42
C TYR A 49 -3.21 12.58 17.57
N LEU A 50 -3.88 11.48 17.27
CA LEU A 50 -4.79 10.75 18.15
C LEU A 50 -4.52 9.26 18.19
N SER A 51 -3.30 8.88 17.84
CA SER A 51 -2.98 7.48 17.69
C SER A 51 -3.04 6.74 19.04
N ASN A 52 -3.40 5.46 19.05
CA ASN A 52 -3.52 4.67 20.28
C ASN A 52 -4.52 5.30 21.28
N ASN A 53 -5.78 5.39 20.86
CA ASN A 53 -6.90 5.78 21.70
C ASN A 53 -8.05 4.76 21.56
N GLN A 54 -9.22 5.05 22.10
CA GLN A 54 -10.39 4.18 22.08
C GLN A 54 -11.54 4.81 21.27
N LEU A 55 -11.22 5.64 20.28
CA LEU A 55 -12.22 6.34 19.49
C LEU A 55 -13.01 5.33 18.64
N THR A 56 -14.33 5.32 18.81
CA THR A 56 -15.25 4.50 18.00
C THR A 56 -15.88 5.29 16.85
N ILE A 57 -15.92 6.61 16.98
CA ILE A 57 -16.42 7.56 15.99
C ILE A 57 -15.63 8.87 16.07
N LEU A 58 -15.53 9.59 14.96
CA LEU A 58 -15.07 10.98 14.95
C LEU A 58 -16.24 11.93 15.23
N PRO A 59 -16.07 12.95 16.09
CA PRO A 59 -17.09 13.97 16.31
C PRO A 59 -17.40 14.71 15.00
N VAL A 60 -18.65 15.12 14.79
CA VAL A 60 -19.05 15.88 13.59
C VAL A 60 -18.32 17.23 13.49
N GLU A 61 -17.93 17.76 14.64
CA GLU A 61 -17.14 18.97 14.82
C GLU A 61 -15.75 18.88 14.17
N ILE A 62 -15.24 17.67 13.85
CA ILE A 62 -13.96 17.54 13.14
C ILE A 62 -13.97 18.31 11.81
N GLY A 63 -15.12 18.34 11.11
CA GLY A 63 -15.26 19.05 9.83
C GLY A 63 -15.02 20.57 9.94
N GLN A 64 -15.10 21.11 11.16
CA GLN A 64 -14.86 22.52 11.45
C GLN A 64 -13.37 22.90 11.47
N LEU A 65 -12.45 21.92 11.48
CA LEU A 65 -11.00 22.11 11.47
C LEU A 65 -10.47 22.28 10.04
N GLN A 66 -10.94 23.30 9.33
CA GLN A 66 -10.71 23.44 7.89
C GLN A 66 -9.23 23.68 7.50
N ASN A 67 -8.38 24.09 8.44
CA ASN A 67 -6.94 24.25 8.23
C ASN A 67 -6.14 22.96 8.46
N LEU A 68 -6.80 21.86 8.86
CA LEU A 68 -6.13 20.61 9.15
C LEU A 68 -5.48 20.02 7.90
N GLN A 69 -4.19 19.72 8.00
CA GLN A 69 -3.35 19.15 6.96
C GLN A 69 -2.99 17.70 7.27
N GLU A 70 -2.91 17.33 8.54
CA GLU A 70 -2.56 15.99 8.98
C GLU A 70 -3.46 15.55 10.12
N LEU A 71 -4.11 14.40 9.93
CA LEU A 71 -4.96 13.75 10.91
C LEU A 71 -4.48 12.33 11.11
N ASN A 72 -3.97 12.03 12.30
CA ASN A 72 -3.51 10.70 12.67
C ASN A 72 -4.49 10.06 13.64
N LEU A 73 -5.15 8.99 13.20
CA LEU A 73 -6.12 8.18 13.95
C LEU A 73 -5.69 6.71 14.03
N TRP A 74 -4.40 6.44 13.81
CA TRP A 74 -3.81 5.12 13.87
C TRP A 74 -4.14 4.40 15.19
N ASN A 75 -4.45 3.11 15.13
CA ASN A 75 -4.74 2.29 16.32
C ASN A 75 -5.88 2.87 17.19
N ASN A 76 -7.09 2.84 16.64
CA ASN A 76 -8.35 3.21 17.31
C ASN A 76 -9.42 2.13 17.04
N GLN A 77 -10.68 2.41 17.33
CA GLN A 77 -11.79 1.47 17.16
C GLN A 77 -12.84 1.98 16.15
N LEU A 78 -12.42 2.81 15.19
CA LEU A 78 -13.32 3.44 14.23
C LEU A 78 -13.93 2.38 13.32
N LYS A 79 -15.27 2.32 13.29
CA LYS A 79 -16.01 1.44 12.37
C LYS A 79 -16.36 2.11 11.04
N THR A 80 -16.48 3.44 11.06
CA THR A 80 -16.75 4.26 9.89
C THR A 80 -16.02 5.61 10.01
N ILE A 81 -15.91 6.31 8.88
CA ILE A 81 -15.51 7.72 8.85
C ILE A 81 -16.76 8.57 8.62
N SER A 82 -16.96 9.58 9.46
CA SER A 82 -18.14 10.46 9.35
C SER A 82 -18.12 11.25 8.02
N LYS A 83 -19.30 11.67 7.55
CA LYS A 83 -19.43 12.43 6.30
C LYS A 83 -18.71 13.78 6.36
N GLU A 84 -18.59 14.37 7.55
CA GLU A 84 -17.97 15.66 7.81
C GLU A 84 -16.48 15.69 7.45
N ILE A 85 -15.83 14.53 7.25
CA ILE A 85 -14.48 14.46 6.70
C ILE A 85 -14.37 15.21 5.37
N GLU A 86 -15.46 15.29 4.59
CA GLU A 86 -15.45 16.02 3.32
C GLU A 86 -15.13 17.52 3.47
N GLN A 87 -15.29 18.09 4.66
CA GLN A 87 -15.03 19.50 4.95
C GLN A 87 -13.54 19.80 5.12
N LEU A 88 -12.70 18.79 5.35
CA LEU A 88 -11.25 18.93 5.57
C LEU A 88 -10.49 19.13 4.25
N LYS A 89 -10.78 20.23 3.55
CA LYS A 89 -10.26 20.49 2.19
C LYS A 89 -8.74 20.63 2.12
N ASN A 90 -8.09 20.99 3.23
CA ASN A 90 -6.64 21.14 3.30
C ASN A 90 -5.90 19.86 3.71
N LEU A 91 -6.61 18.77 4.00
CA LEU A 91 -6.00 17.53 4.48
C LEU A 91 -5.09 16.93 3.41
N GLN A 92 -3.85 16.66 3.80
CA GLN A 92 -2.81 16.09 2.95
C GLN A 92 -2.46 14.66 3.39
N LYS A 93 -2.57 14.36 4.69
CA LYS A 93 -2.26 13.05 5.24
C LYS A 93 -3.36 12.59 6.18
N LEU A 94 -3.80 11.35 5.98
CA LEU A 94 -4.82 10.71 6.80
C LEU A 94 -4.35 9.30 7.18
N TYR A 95 -4.11 9.08 8.47
CA TYR A 95 -3.72 7.79 9.01
C TYR A 95 -4.91 7.13 9.69
N LEU A 96 -5.31 5.97 9.18
CA LEU A 96 -6.46 5.19 9.65
C LEU A 96 -6.10 3.70 9.83
N ASP A 97 -4.81 3.33 9.78
CA ASP A 97 -4.44 1.93 10.00
C ASP A 97 -4.81 1.47 11.41
N ASN A 98 -5.00 0.15 11.56
CA ASN A 98 -5.40 -0.48 12.81
C ASN A 98 -6.69 0.14 13.37
N ASN A 99 -7.76 0.04 12.59
CA ASN A 99 -9.11 0.39 13.00
C ASN A 99 -10.06 -0.77 12.64
N GLN A 100 -11.37 -0.54 12.73
CA GLN A 100 -12.41 -1.53 12.43
C GLN A 100 -13.24 -1.12 11.22
N LEU A 101 -12.66 -0.36 10.28
CA LEU A 101 -13.38 0.18 9.14
C LEU A 101 -13.85 -0.95 8.22
N THR A 102 -15.16 -1.07 8.02
CA THR A 102 -15.74 -2.07 7.11
C THR A 102 -15.97 -1.53 5.70
N ALA A 103 -16.08 -0.21 5.58
CA ALA A 103 -16.19 0.51 4.33
C ALA A 103 -15.60 1.92 4.45
N LEU A 104 -15.18 2.47 3.30
CA LEU A 104 -14.85 3.88 3.18
C LEU A 104 -16.06 4.66 2.66
N SER A 105 -16.32 5.81 3.27
CA SER A 105 -17.38 6.71 2.84
C SER A 105 -17.04 7.35 1.49
N LYS A 106 -18.06 7.61 0.65
CA LYS A 106 -17.88 8.25 -0.68
C LYS A 106 -17.31 9.68 -0.56
N GLU A 107 -17.49 10.28 0.60
CA GLU A 107 -17.01 11.59 1.02
C GLU A 107 -15.49 11.68 0.99
N ILE A 108 -14.76 10.56 1.10
CA ILE A 108 -13.29 10.53 0.96
C ILE A 108 -12.84 11.18 -0.35
N GLY A 109 -13.59 10.99 -1.44
CA GLY A 109 -13.28 11.55 -2.75
C GLY A 109 -13.38 13.09 -2.81
N LYS A 110 -13.76 13.77 -1.73
CA LYS A 110 -13.79 15.23 -1.61
C LYS A 110 -12.48 15.82 -1.05
N LEU A 111 -11.56 14.98 -0.56
CA LEU A 111 -10.25 15.38 -0.02
C LEU A 111 -9.24 15.63 -1.16
N GLN A 112 -9.47 16.67 -1.95
CA GLN A 112 -8.72 16.91 -3.19
C GLN A 112 -7.22 17.19 -2.98
N ASN A 113 -6.80 17.59 -1.79
CA ASN A 113 -5.40 17.83 -1.44
C ASN A 113 -4.69 16.61 -0.81
N LEU A 114 -5.39 15.49 -0.64
CA LEU A 114 -4.83 14.30 0.00
C LEU A 114 -3.69 13.72 -0.84
N LYS A 115 -2.55 13.49 -0.18
CA LYS A 115 -1.32 12.93 -0.74
C LYS A 115 -1.05 11.52 -0.20
N SER A 116 -1.34 11.28 1.07
CA SER A 116 -1.13 9.98 1.70
C SER A 116 -2.39 9.52 2.44
N LEU A 117 -2.81 8.30 2.15
CA LEU A 117 -3.93 7.63 2.80
C LEU A 117 -3.49 6.24 3.27
N PHE A 118 -3.51 6.04 4.58
CA PHE A 118 -3.12 4.78 5.21
C PHE A 118 -4.33 4.13 5.86
N LEU A 119 -4.62 2.88 5.46
CA LEU A 119 -5.84 2.14 5.77
C LEU A 119 -5.56 0.66 6.07
N SER A 120 -4.30 0.31 6.31
CA SER A 120 -3.91 -1.08 6.54
C SER A 120 -4.51 -1.61 7.84
N ASN A 121 -4.67 -2.92 7.98
CA ASN A 121 -5.22 -3.54 9.20
C ASN A 121 -6.62 -2.98 9.53
N ASN A 122 -7.54 -3.14 8.59
CA ASN A 122 -8.96 -2.79 8.74
C ASN A 122 -9.81 -3.98 8.25
N GLN A 123 -11.12 -3.79 8.09
CA GLN A 123 -12.06 -4.82 7.65
C GLN A 123 -12.72 -4.44 6.31
N LEU A 124 -12.01 -3.69 5.47
CA LEU A 124 -12.55 -3.19 4.21
C LEU A 124 -12.80 -4.34 3.24
N THR A 125 -14.03 -4.47 2.77
CA THR A 125 -14.43 -5.51 1.80
C THR A 125 -14.43 -5.01 0.36
N THR A 126 -14.55 -3.70 0.17
CA THR A 126 -14.59 -3.05 -1.15
C THR A 126 -13.82 -1.74 -1.16
N PHE A 127 -13.31 -1.38 -2.34
CA PHE A 127 -12.83 -0.01 -2.57
C PHE A 127 -13.97 0.92 -2.96
N PRO A 128 -14.03 2.16 -2.44
CA PRO A 128 -14.94 3.16 -2.97
C PRO A 128 -14.45 3.62 -4.35
N LYS A 129 -15.32 3.63 -5.36
CA LYS A 129 -15.01 4.18 -6.69
C LYS A 129 -14.55 5.65 -6.62
N GLU A 130 -14.95 6.36 -5.57
CA GLU A 130 -14.57 7.73 -5.28
C GLU A 130 -13.08 7.91 -4.99
N ILE A 131 -12.33 6.84 -4.70
CA ILE A 131 -10.87 6.91 -4.55
C ILE A 131 -10.22 7.51 -5.79
N GLY A 132 -10.74 7.21 -6.99
CA GLY A 132 -10.25 7.76 -8.25
C GLY A 132 -10.44 9.28 -8.40
N LYS A 133 -11.09 9.95 -7.44
CA LYS A 133 -11.18 11.43 -7.38
C LYS A 133 -9.99 12.07 -6.66
N LEU A 134 -9.15 11.29 -5.98
CA LEU A 134 -7.99 11.78 -5.22
C LEU A 134 -6.78 12.02 -6.14
N GLN A 135 -6.88 13.01 -7.03
CA GLN A 135 -5.90 13.26 -8.09
C GLN A 135 -4.49 13.67 -7.59
N ASN A 136 -4.38 14.03 -6.30
CA ASN A 136 -3.11 14.36 -5.65
C ASN A 136 -2.47 13.21 -4.87
N LEU A 137 -3.12 12.05 -4.80
CA LEU A 137 -2.66 10.91 -4.01
C LEU A 137 -1.36 10.33 -4.58
N GLN A 138 -0.41 10.09 -3.68
CA GLN A 138 0.93 9.58 -3.93
C GLN A 138 1.15 8.25 -3.21
N GLU A 139 0.57 8.10 -2.03
CA GLU A 139 0.69 6.91 -1.17
C GLU A 139 -0.70 6.38 -0.82
N LEU A 140 -0.92 5.10 -1.11
CA LEU A 140 -2.13 4.39 -0.73
C LEU A 140 -1.77 3.02 -0.16
N TYR A 141 -2.02 2.84 1.14
CA TYR A 141 -1.78 1.59 1.85
C TYR A 141 -3.08 1.00 2.36
N LEU A 142 -3.36 -0.24 1.96
CA LEU A 142 -4.61 -0.98 2.19
C LEU A 142 -4.31 -2.45 2.58
N SER A 143 -3.09 -2.73 3.04
CA SER A 143 -2.68 -4.10 3.34
C SER A 143 -3.42 -4.66 4.56
N ASN A 144 -3.58 -5.98 4.66
CA ASN A 144 -4.34 -6.64 5.73
C ASN A 144 -5.79 -6.10 5.82
N ASN A 145 -6.55 -6.36 4.76
CA ASN A 145 -7.99 -6.07 4.65
C ASN A 145 -8.71 -7.28 4.03
N GLN A 146 -9.98 -7.13 3.68
CA GLN A 146 -10.82 -8.20 3.09
C GLN A 146 -11.22 -7.87 1.65
N LEU A 147 -10.36 -7.15 0.92
CA LEU A 147 -10.67 -6.68 -0.42
C LEU A 147 -10.69 -7.86 -1.40
N THR A 148 -11.82 -8.06 -2.06
CA THR A 148 -12.00 -9.14 -3.06
C THR A 148 -11.82 -8.65 -4.50
N THR A 149 -11.98 -7.35 -4.73
CA THR A 149 -11.92 -6.72 -6.06
C THR A 149 -11.09 -5.45 -6.03
N PHE A 150 -10.47 -5.16 -7.16
CA PHE A 150 -9.66 -3.97 -7.37
C PHE A 150 -10.41 -3.01 -8.32
N PRO A 151 -10.72 -1.75 -7.94
CA PRO A 151 -11.51 -0.84 -8.77
C PRO A 151 -10.72 -0.33 -9.97
N LYS A 152 -11.35 -0.31 -11.15
CA LYS A 152 -10.78 0.30 -12.36
C LYS A 152 -10.45 1.79 -12.18
N GLU A 153 -11.15 2.47 -11.27
CA GLU A 153 -10.94 3.88 -10.94
C GLU A 153 -9.54 4.19 -10.41
N ILE A 154 -8.78 3.19 -9.94
CA ILE A 154 -7.38 3.37 -9.53
C ILE A 154 -6.54 3.97 -10.65
N GLY A 155 -6.82 3.63 -11.91
CA GLY A 155 -6.09 4.14 -13.07
C GLY A 155 -6.23 5.65 -13.24
N LYS A 156 -7.08 6.32 -12.45
CA LYS A 156 -7.18 7.79 -12.40
C LYS A 156 -6.15 8.43 -11.45
N LEU A 157 -5.45 7.65 -10.62
CA LEU A 157 -4.47 8.17 -9.65
C LEU A 157 -3.10 8.40 -10.29
N GLN A 158 -3.03 9.38 -11.19
CA GLN A 158 -1.86 9.65 -12.03
C GLN A 158 -0.60 10.13 -11.26
N LYS A 159 -0.74 10.43 -9.97
CA LYS A 159 0.38 10.82 -9.08
C LYS A 159 0.83 9.71 -8.13
N LEU A 160 0.17 8.54 -8.14
CA LEU A 160 0.46 7.45 -7.23
C LEU A 160 1.86 6.89 -7.45
N GLN A 161 2.60 6.71 -6.37
CA GLN A 161 3.97 6.24 -6.32
C GLN A 161 4.09 4.94 -5.51
N TRP A 162 3.33 4.83 -4.42
CA TRP A 162 3.28 3.62 -3.57
C TRP A 162 1.86 3.10 -3.45
N LEU A 163 1.69 1.81 -3.72
CA LEU A 163 0.43 1.10 -3.58
C LEU A 163 0.64 -0.22 -2.85
N GLY A 164 0.15 -0.28 -1.60
CA GLY A 164 0.24 -1.47 -0.76
C GLY A 164 -1.10 -2.18 -0.64
N LEU A 165 -1.19 -3.41 -1.15
CA LEU A 165 -2.39 -4.24 -1.16
C LEU A 165 -2.12 -5.68 -0.71
N GLY A 166 -0.99 -5.89 -0.01
CA GLY A 166 -0.66 -7.19 0.54
C GLY A 166 -1.71 -7.69 1.54
N ASP A 167 -1.82 -8.99 1.72
CA ASP A 167 -2.74 -9.61 2.69
C ASP A 167 -4.20 -9.17 2.48
N ASN A 168 -4.74 -9.58 1.33
CA ASN A 168 -6.12 -9.35 0.92
C ASN A 168 -6.66 -10.61 0.21
N GLN A 169 -7.85 -10.50 -0.39
CA GLN A 169 -8.52 -11.61 -1.08
C GLN A 169 -8.68 -11.34 -2.58
N LEU A 170 -7.76 -10.56 -3.17
CA LEU A 170 -7.84 -10.17 -4.57
C LEU A 170 -7.63 -11.38 -5.47
N THR A 171 -8.54 -11.55 -6.43
CA THR A 171 -8.49 -12.63 -7.44
C THR A 171 -8.02 -12.14 -8.80
N THR A 172 -8.15 -10.84 -9.07
CA THR A 172 -7.77 -10.19 -10.34
C THR A 172 -7.26 -8.77 -10.12
N ILE A 173 -6.46 -8.29 -11.07
CA ILE A 173 -6.01 -6.90 -11.18
C ILE A 173 -6.54 -6.32 -12.50
N PRO A 174 -7.18 -5.14 -12.52
CA PRO A 174 -7.72 -4.54 -13.73
C PRO A 174 -6.60 -4.01 -14.64
N ASN A 175 -6.85 -4.00 -15.95
CA ASN A 175 -5.93 -3.47 -16.96
C ASN A 175 -5.55 -2.00 -16.71
N GLU A 176 -6.42 -1.25 -16.03
CA GLU A 176 -6.17 0.13 -15.60
C GLU A 176 -4.96 0.30 -14.69
N ILE A 177 -4.41 -0.77 -14.10
CA ILE A 177 -3.14 -0.70 -13.37
C ILE A 177 -2.03 -0.08 -14.23
N GLY A 178 -2.00 -0.38 -15.54
CA GLY A 178 -1.01 0.17 -16.47
C GLY A 178 -1.07 1.69 -16.63
N LYS A 179 -2.14 2.35 -16.16
CA LYS A 179 -2.27 3.82 -16.18
C LYS A 179 -1.49 4.52 -15.06
N LEU A 180 -0.97 3.79 -14.07
CA LEU A 180 -0.25 4.36 -12.93
C LEU A 180 1.21 4.69 -13.30
N GLN A 181 1.39 5.65 -14.20
CA GLN A 181 2.69 5.94 -14.82
C GLN A 181 3.78 6.41 -13.84
N LYS A 182 3.43 6.86 -12.64
CA LYS A 182 4.39 7.27 -11.58
C LYS A 182 4.64 6.19 -10.52
N LEU A 183 4.01 5.02 -10.62
CA LEU A 183 4.12 3.98 -9.61
C LEU A 183 5.56 3.46 -9.54
N GLN A 184 6.11 3.43 -8.34
CA GLN A 184 7.47 2.97 -8.04
C GLN A 184 7.44 1.67 -7.27
N GLU A 185 6.44 1.47 -6.42
CA GLU A 185 6.28 0.27 -5.61
C GLU A 185 4.83 -0.23 -5.66
N LEU A 186 4.70 -1.53 -5.92
CA LEU A 186 3.45 -2.26 -5.88
C LEU A 186 3.61 -3.50 -5.03
N ASN A 187 2.88 -3.56 -3.92
CA ASN A 187 2.79 -4.74 -3.08
C ASN A 187 1.43 -5.43 -3.27
N LEU A 188 1.46 -6.67 -3.74
CA LEU A 188 0.32 -7.58 -3.94
C LEU A 188 0.57 -8.95 -3.28
N ASP A 189 1.48 -9.03 -2.29
CA ASP A 189 1.75 -10.25 -1.56
C ASP A 189 0.50 -10.82 -0.90
N VAL A 190 0.45 -12.13 -0.66
CA VAL A 190 -0.61 -12.78 0.14
C VAL A 190 -2.01 -12.40 -0.39
N ASN A 191 -2.28 -12.81 -1.62
CA ASN A 191 -3.59 -12.65 -2.28
C ASN A 191 -3.97 -13.96 -2.98
N GLN A 192 -5.05 -13.95 -3.76
CA GLN A 192 -5.55 -15.12 -4.49
C GLN A 192 -5.37 -14.94 -6.00
N LEU A 193 -4.33 -14.21 -6.42
CA LEU A 193 -4.10 -13.89 -7.82
C LEU A 193 -3.57 -15.12 -8.57
N THR A 194 -4.21 -15.43 -9.69
CA THR A 194 -3.77 -16.49 -10.62
C THR A 194 -3.07 -15.93 -11.85
N THR A 195 -3.36 -14.67 -12.19
CA THR A 195 -2.82 -13.96 -13.36
C THR A 195 -2.69 -12.45 -13.06
N ILE A 196 -1.87 -11.77 -13.84
CA ILE A 196 -1.69 -10.32 -13.80
C ILE A 196 -1.82 -9.79 -15.24
N PRO A 197 -2.52 -8.66 -15.47
CA PRO A 197 -2.76 -8.16 -16.82
C PRO A 197 -1.45 -7.76 -17.50
N LYS A 198 -1.39 -7.92 -18.83
CA LYS A 198 -0.23 -7.52 -19.64
C LYS A 198 0.12 -6.04 -19.49
N GLU A 199 -0.87 -5.22 -19.17
CA GLU A 199 -0.74 -3.79 -18.92
C GLU A 199 0.19 -3.47 -17.74
N ILE A 200 0.53 -4.45 -16.89
CA ILE A 200 1.60 -4.30 -15.89
C ILE A 200 2.91 -3.83 -16.51
N GLY A 201 3.23 -4.27 -17.73
CA GLY A 201 4.43 -3.85 -18.46
C GLY A 201 4.47 -2.34 -18.77
N GLN A 202 3.34 -1.64 -18.66
CA GLN A 202 3.25 -0.19 -18.89
C GLN A 202 3.75 0.63 -17.68
N LEU A 203 4.01 0.02 -16.53
CA LEU A 203 4.51 0.69 -15.32
C LEU A 203 6.01 1.01 -15.44
N GLN A 204 6.35 1.97 -16.30
CA GLN A 204 7.73 2.27 -16.66
C GLN A 204 8.58 2.79 -15.49
N ASN A 205 7.98 3.32 -14.42
CA ASN A 205 8.70 3.79 -13.22
C ASN A 205 8.78 2.75 -12.08
N LEU A 206 8.22 1.55 -12.27
CA LEU A 206 8.18 0.54 -11.22
C LEU A 206 9.58 0.04 -10.90
N GLN A 207 9.92 0.04 -9.61
CA GLN A 207 11.20 -0.38 -9.07
C GLN A 207 11.07 -1.62 -8.19
N VAL A 208 9.94 -1.76 -7.51
CA VAL A 208 9.68 -2.87 -6.58
C VAL A 208 8.31 -3.46 -6.87
N LEU A 209 8.29 -4.77 -7.06
CA LEU A 209 7.08 -5.55 -7.27
C LEU A 209 7.08 -6.78 -6.37
N PHE A 210 6.11 -6.83 -5.46
CA PHE A 210 5.89 -7.96 -4.57
C PHE A 210 4.62 -8.72 -4.98
N LEU A 211 4.77 -10.01 -5.28
CA LEU A 211 3.72 -10.93 -5.77
C LEU A 211 3.78 -12.29 -5.07
N SER A 212 4.44 -12.33 -3.92
CA SER A 212 4.69 -13.52 -3.11
C SER A 212 3.38 -14.09 -2.56
N TYR A 213 3.33 -15.39 -2.24
CA TYR A 213 2.14 -16.02 -1.65
C TYR A 213 0.85 -15.77 -2.46
N ASN A 214 0.90 -16.07 -3.75
CA ASN A 214 -0.23 -16.04 -4.67
C ASN A 214 -0.39 -17.40 -5.35
N GLN A 215 -1.16 -17.47 -6.44
CA GLN A 215 -1.45 -18.70 -7.17
C GLN A 215 -0.97 -18.64 -8.63
N PHE A 216 0.08 -17.86 -8.91
CA PHE A 216 0.61 -17.69 -10.26
C PHE A 216 1.21 -18.99 -10.78
N LYS A 217 0.74 -19.44 -11.96
CA LYS A 217 1.35 -20.56 -12.71
C LYS A 217 2.35 -20.08 -13.76
N THR A 218 2.14 -18.87 -14.26
CA THR A 218 3.01 -18.18 -15.21
C THR A 218 2.97 -16.68 -14.93
N ILE A 219 3.93 -15.95 -15.50
CA ILE A 219 3.92 -14.48 -15.55
C ILE A 219 3.92 -14.01 -17.02
N PRO A 220 3.33 -12.85 -17.34
CA PRO A 220 3.26 -12.35 -18.71
C PRO A 220 4.64 -11.93 -19.25
N VAL A 221 4.83 -12.06 -20.56
CA VAL A 221 6.08 -11.65 -21.24
C VAL A 221 6.36 -10.15 -21.09
N GLU A 222 5.30 -9.37 -20.85
CA GLU A 222 5.34 -7.93 -20.61
C GLU A 222 6.08 -7.53 -19.34
N PHE A 223 6.38 -8.45 -18.41
CA PHE A 223 7.30 -8.16 -17.31
C PHE A 223 8.65 -7.67 -17.83
N GLY A 224 9.12 -8.17 -18.97
CA GLY A 224 10.35 -7.69 -19.61
C GLY A 224 10.31 -6.22 -20.06
N GLN A 225 9.17 -5.53 -19.97
CA GLN A 225 9.01 -4.09 -20.24
C GLN A 225 9.27 -3.22 -19.00
N LEU A 226 9.36 -3.80 -17.80
CA LEU A 226 9.60 -3.09 -16.53
C LEU A 226 11.08 -2.72 -16.38
N LYS A 227 11.58 -1.83 -17.25
CA LYS A 227 13.01 -1.53 -17.39
C LYS A 227 13.67 -0.98 -16.11
N ASN A 228 12.90 -0.37 -15.21
CA ASN A 228 13.40 0.21 -13.96
C ASN A 228 13.28 -0.73 -12.75
N LEU A 229 12.79 -1.96 -12.94
CA LEU A 229 12.58 -2.91 -11.85
C LEU A 229 13.92 -3.33 -11.23
N LYS A 230 14.00 -3.21 -9.90
CA LYS A 230 15.18 -3.54 -9.09
C LYS A 230 14.92 -4.77 -8.21
N MET A 231 13.69 -4.96 -7.76
CA MET A 231 13.30 -6.10 -6.92
C MET A 231 12.01 -6.70 -7.42
N LEU A 232 12.01 -8.03 -7.57
CA LEU A 232 10.85 -8.82 -7.93
C LEU A 232 10.74 -10.01 -6.98
N SER A 233 9.66 -10.07 -6.21
CA SER A 233 9.33 -11.22 -5.35
C SER A 233 8.16 -11.99 -5.95
N LEU A 234 8.38 -13.27 -6.20
CA LEU A 234 7.42 -14.23 -6.77
C LEU A 234 7.43 -15.54 -5.97
N ASP A 235 7.97 -15.53 -4.76
CA ASP A 235 8.06 -16.72 -3.92
C ASP A 235 6.69 -17.22 -3.47
N ALA A 236 6.64 -18.49 -3.07
CA ALA A 236 5.41 -19.16 -2.65
C ALA A 236 4.27 -19.01 -3.69
N ASN A 237 4.57 -19.41 -4.93
CA ASN A 237 3.62 -19.46 -6.05
C ASN A 237 3.63 -20.86 -6.68
N GLN A 238 2.98 -21.01 -7.84
CA GLN A 238 2.88 -22.28 -8.57
C GLN A 238 3.60 -22.20 -9.93
N LEU A 239 4.64 -21.36 -10.04
CA LEU A 239 5.31 -21.11 -11.31
C LEU A 239 6.01 -22.37 -11.81
N THR A 240 5.70 -22.77 -13.04
CA THR A 240 6.34 -23.92 -13.72
C THR A 240 7.38 -23.49 -14.75
N ALA A 241 7.30 -22.24 -15.23
CA ALA A 241 8.27 -21.64 -16.14
C ALA A 241 8.33 -20.12 -15.99
N LEU A 242 9.43 -19.53 -16.45
CA LEU A 242 9.59 -18.09 -16.62
C LEU A 242 9.68 -17.75 -18.12
N PRO A 243 9.10 -16.61 -18.57
CA PRO A 243 9.29 -16.13 -19.93
C PRO A 243 10.75 -15.72 -20.16
N LYS A 244 11.27 -15.94 -21.36
CA LYS A 244 12.63 -15.51 -21.76
C LYS A 244 12.83 -13.99 -21.61
N GLU A 245 11.74 -13.23 -21.69
CA GLU A 245 11.69 -11.79 -21.53
C GLU A 245 12.16 -11.32 -20.14
N ILE A 246 12.22 -12.21 -19.14
CA ILE A 246 12.84 -11.90 -17.84
C ILE A 246 14.25 -11.34 -18.01
N GLY A 247 15.02 -11.82 -18.99
CA GLY A 247 16.37 -11.33 -19.29
C GLY A 247 16.45 -9.87 -19.73
N LYS A 248 15.31 -9.21 -20.03
CA LYS A 248 15.24 -7.79 -20.37
C LYS A 248 15.29 -6.86 -19.14
N LEU A 249 15.11 -7.39 -17.92
CA LEU A 249 15.13 -6.62 -16.68
C LEU A 249 16.55 -6.22 -16.25
N LYS A 250 17.22 -5.37 -17.04
CA LYS A 250 18.65 -5.05 -16.86
C LYS A 250 18.99 -4.42 -15.51
N ASN A 251 18.03 -3.78 -14.85
CA ASN A 251 18.23 -3.13 -13.55
C ASN A 251 17.89 -4.02 -12.34
N LEU A 252 17.46 -5.25 -12.57
CA LEU A 252 17.05 -6.16 -11.51
C LEU A 252 18.26 -6.54 -10.66
N LYS A 253 18.14 -6.36 -9.35
CA LYS A 253 19.15 -6.67 -8.34
C LYS A 253 18.78 -7.90 -7.52
N MET A 254 17.50 -8.04 -7.21
CA MET A 254 16.98 -9.17 -6.44
C MET A 254 15.80 -9.81 -7.17
N LEU A 255 15.88 -11.13 -7.34
CA LEU A 255 14.81 -11.96 -7.83
C LEU A 255 14.56 -13.09 -6.85
N ASN A 256 13.36 -13.11 -6.25
CA ASN A 256 12.93 -14.18 -5.36
C ASN A 256 11.93 -15.10 -6.07
N LEU A 257 12.30 -16.37 -6.20
CA LEU A 257 11.51 -17.44 -6.81
C LEU A 257 11.41 -18.66 -5.88
N ASP A 258 11.71 -18.50 -4.59
CA ASP A 258 11.62 -19.58 -3.60
C ASP A 258 10.22 -20.21 -3.61
N ALA A 259 10.13 -21.49 -3.27
CA ALA A 259 8.85 -22.20 -3.13
C ALA A 259 7.94 -22.08 -4.38
N ASN A 260 8.45 -22.54 -5.51
CA ASN A 260 7.72 -22.65 -6.78
C ASN A 260 7.87 -24.07 -7.35
N GLN A 261 7.40 -24.30 -8.58
CA GLN A 261 7.43 -25.59 -9.26
C GLN A 261 8.39 -25.58 -10.46
N LEU A 262 9.43 -24.73 -10.41
CA LEU A 262 10.36 -24.58 -11.52
C LEU A 262 11.28 -25.80 -11.61
N THR A 263 11.38 -26.36 -12.81
CA THR A 263 12.36 -27.41 -13.15
C THR A 263 13.53 -26.85 -13.96
N THR A 264 13.32 -25.72 -14.65
CA THR A 264 14.33 -24.99 -15.41
C THR A 264 14.06 -23.49 -15.36
N ILE A 265 15.07 -22.68 -15.68
CA ILE A 265 14.89 -21.24 -15.98
C ILE A 265 15.41 -20.92 -17.39
N PRO A 266 14.93 -19.87 -18.08
CA PRO A 266 15.42 -19.53 -19.41
C PRO A 266 16.91 -19.13 -19.40
N LYS A 267 17.66 -19.46 -20.46
CA LYS A 267 19.07 -19.06 -20.60
C LYS A 267 19.26 -17.54 -20.56
N GLU A 268 18.23 -16.80 -20.95
CA GLU A 268 18.17 -15.35 -20.92
C GLU A 268 18.32 -14.76 -19.51
N ILE A 269 18.16 -15.57 -18.45
CA ILE A 269 18.47 -15.15 -17.07
C ILE A 269 19.92 -14.64 -16.94
N GLY A 270 20.86 -15.21 -17.70
CA GLY A 270 22.26 -14.77 -17.73
C GLY A 270 22.44 -13.35 -18.31
N GLN A 271 21.39 -12.76 -18.88
CA GLN A 271 21.42 -11.38 -19.37
C GLN A 271 21.08 -10.35 -18.28
N LEU A 272 20.75 -10.78 -17.05
CA LEU A 272 20.51 -9.93 -15.89
C LEU A 272 21.83 -9.46 -15.26
N GLN A 273 22.50 -8.53 -15.92
CA GLN A 273 23.87 -8.10 -15.59
C GLN A 273 24.02 -7.48 -14.19
N ASN A 274 22.95 -6.93 -13.63
CA ASN A 274 22.95 -6.30 -12.30
C ASN A 274 22.38 -7.19 -11.20
N LEU A 275 22.04 -8.47 -11.50
CA LEU A 275 21.45 -9.36 -10.52
C LEU A 275 22.49 -9.73 -9.45
N GLN A 276 22.20 -9.33 -8.22
CA GLN A 276 23.04 -9.56 -7.06
C GLN A 276 22.59 -10.82 -6.32
N THR A 277 21.28 -11.01 -6.20
CA THR A 277 20.72 -12.11 -5.43
C THR A 277 19.60 -12.82 -6.19
N LEU A 278 19.68 -14.15 -6.22
CA LEU A 278 18.69 -15.03 -6.82
C LEU A 278 18.31 -16.14 -5.82
N TYR A 279 17.06 -16.14 -5.39
CA TYR A 279 16.51 -17.16 -4.48
C TYR A 279 15.73 -18.20 -5.30
N LEU A 280 16.10 -19.48 -5.16
CA LEU A 280 15.57 -20.63 -5.89
C LEU A 280 15.29 -21.85 -5.00
N ARG A 281 15.26 -21.69 -3.68
CA ARG A 281 14.95 -22.74 -2.72
C ARG A 281 13.59 -23.36 -3.01
N ASN A 282 13.41 -24.61 -2.58
CA ASN A 282 12.12 -25.30 -2.68
C ASN A 282 11.52 -25.27 -4.10
N ASN A 283 12.36 -25.48 -5.11
CA ASN A 283 11.99 -25.75 -6.50
C ASN A 283 12.44 -27.16 -6.91
N GLN A 284 12.21 -27.56 -8.16
CA GLN A 284 12.43 -28.91 -8.68
C GLN A 284 13.64 -28.99 -9.64
N PHE A 285 14.71 -28.24 -9.35
CA PHE A 285 15.91 -28.20 -10.20
C PHE A 285 16.79 -29.46 -10.04
N SER A 286 17.18 -30.07 -11.16
CA SER A 286 18.21 -31.12 -11.18
C SER A 286 19.60 -30.54 -10.84
N ILE A 287 20.56 -31.41 -10.50
CA ILE A 287 21.94 -30.99 -10.20
C ILE A 287 22.56 -30.29 -11.42
N GLU A 288 22.35 -30.85 -12.61
CA GLU A 288 22.85 -30.30 -13.88
C GLU A 288 22.29 -28.90 -14.14
N GLU A 289 21.01 -28.70 -13.84
CA GLU A 289 20.36 -27.41 -14.00
C GLU A 289 20.91 -26.37 -13.01
N LYS A 290 21.11 -26.75 -11.74
CA LYS A 290 21.76 -25.88 -10.74
C LYS A 290 23.15 -25.42 -11.21
N GLU A 291 23.95 -26.33 -11.73
CA GLU A 291 25.28 -26.02 -12.32
C GLU A 291 25.18 -25.12 -13.55
N ARG A 292 24.20 -25.36 -14.43
CA ARG A 292 23.96 -24.52 -15.60
C ARG A 292 23.61 -23.09 -15.20
N ILE A 293 22.77 -22.92 -14.18
CA ILE A 293 22.37 -21.60 -13.65
C ILE A 293 23.57 -20.86 -13.04
N ARG A 294 24.42 -21.56 -12.26
CA ARG A 294 25.68 -20.98 -11.72
C ARG A 294 26.59 -20.44 -12.83
N LYS A 295 26.73 -21.17 -13.93
CA LYS A 295 27.51 -20.75 -15.11
C LYS A 295 26.93 -19.52 -15.81
N LEU A 296 25.59 -19.40 -15.86
CA LEU A 296 24.92 -18.25 -16.47
C LEU A 296 25.06 -16.98 -15.63
N LEU A 297 25.23 -17.10 -14.31
CA LEU A 297 25.24 -15.98 -13.36
C LEU A 297 26.44 -16.07 -12.38
N PRO A 298 27.70 -16.02 -12.87
CA PRO A 298 28.88 -16.32 -12.05
C PRO A 298 29.16 -15.29 -10.94
N LYS A 299 28.53 -14.12 -10.98
CA LYS A 299 28.68 -13.03 -9.99
C LYS A 299 27.46 -12.88 -9.07
N CYS A 300 26.42 -13.68 -9.27
CA CYS A 300 25.19 -13.60 -8.50
C CYS A 300 25.26 -14.56 -7.31
N GLN A 301 24.79 -14.11 -6.14
CA GLN A 301 24.56 -14.99 -5.00
C GLN A 301 23.27 -15.78 -5.23
N ILE A 302 23.41 -17.09 -5.43
CA ILE A 302 22.29 -17.99 -5.75
C ILE A 302 22.03 -18.92 -4.57
N TYR A 303 20.78 -18.99 -4.14
CA TYR A 303 20.34 -19.86 -3.06
C TYR A 303 19.44 -20.98 -3.58
N PHE A 304 19.94 -22.22 -3.57
CA PHE A 304 19.17 -23.40 -3.97
C PHE A 304 18.60 -24.20 -2.79
N GLU A 305 19.12 -23.93 -1.58
CA GLU A 305 18.85 -24.63 -0.32
C GLU A 305 18.70 -23.60 0.81
#